data_AF-A0A8J7KUP4-F1
#
_entry.id   AF-A0A8J7KUP4-F1
#
_cell.length_a   1.000
_cell.length_b   1.000
_cell.length_c   1.000
_cell.angle_alpha   90.00
_cell.angle_beta   90.00
_cell.angle_gamma   90.00
#
_symmetry.space_group_name_H-M   'P 1'
#
loop_
_entity.id
_entity.type
_entity.pdbx_description
1 polymer ?
#
loop_
_entity_poly.entity_id
_entity_poly.type
_entity_poly.pdbx_seq_one_letter_code
_entity_poly.pdbx_strand_id
1 'polypeptide(L)'
;MLISNTPKSFKDRWRTPIEVFKALDAEFGFKLDAAADESNALCKAFLTEQQDALKCDWNSRGAIFCNPPYSKIMPWVKKAPEQCRKQNQTIVMLLPSDTSTAWFHEAIKTSHEARFITEGRLSFISAETGKEGKAGNGKGSVLFIWRP
;
A
#
# COMPACT_ATOMS: atom_id res chain seq x y z
N MET A 1 21.15 12.73 -0.10
CA MET A 1 20.24 11.56 0.00
C MET A 1 20.30 11.03 1.41
N LEU A 2 19.16 10.87 2.10
CA LEU A 2 19.11 10.07 3.33
C LEU A 2 19.27 8.60 2.92
N ILE A 3 20.37 7.97 3.32
CA ILE A 3 20.59 6.54 3.08
C ILE A 3 19.80 5.78 4.14
N SER A 4 18.84 4.95 3.71
CA SER A 4 18.10 4.07 4.62
C SER A 4 19.05 3.03 5.21
N ASN A 5 19.11 2.98 6.55
CA ASN A 5 19.89 2.01 7.32
C ASN A 5 19.15 0.66 7.50
N THR A 6 17.92 0.54 6.99
CA THR A 6 17.16 -0.72 7.07
C THR A 6 17.84 -1.79 6.21
N PRO A 7 18.04 -3.02 6.73
CA PRO A 7 18.59 -4.10 5.91
C PRO A 7 17.72 -4.38 4.69
N LYS A 8 18.35 -4.74 3.56
CA LYS A 8 17.66 -4.91 2.27
C LYS A 8 16.45 -5.86 2.34
N SER A 9 16.54 -6.91 3.16
CA SER A 9 15.47 -7.90 3.38
C SER A 9 14.21 -7.32 4.04
N PHE A 10 14.31 -6.20 4.76
CA PHE A 10 13.19 -5.59 5.49
C PHE A 10 12.67 -4.30 4.84
N LYS A 11 13.37 -3.75 3.84
CA LYS A 11 13.01 -2.47 3.20
C LYS A 11 11.63 -2.45 2.57
N ASP A 12 11.15 -3.58 2.10
CA ASP A 12 9.85 -3.71 1.42
C ASP A 12 8.76 -4.33 2.31
N ARG A 13 9.03 -4.53 3.61
CA ARG A 13 8.13 -5.22 4.55
C ARG A 13 7.56 -4.31 5.65
N TRP A 14 7.68 -2.99 5.49
CA TRP A 14 7.15 -2.02 6.44
C TRP A 14 5.62 -2.07 6.50
N ARG A 15 5.09 -2.17 7.72
CA ARG A 15 3.65 -2.25 7.96
C ARG A 15 3.05 -0.86 8.12
N THR A 16 1.84 -0.65 7.59
CA THR A 16 1.06 0.56 7.85
C THR A 16 0.71 0.68 9.34
N PRO A 17 0.76 1.89 9.95
CA PRO A 17 0.30 2.08 11.32
C PRO A 17 -1.15 1.64 11.50
N ILE A 18 -1.44 0.93 12.59
CA ILE A 18 -2.74 0.29 12.77
C ILE A 18 -3.89 1.30 12.81
N GLU A 19 -3.68 2.49 13.37
CA GLU A 19 -4.72 3.52 13.45
C GLU A 19 -5.06 4.11 12.07
N VAL A 20 -4.06 4.26 11.19
CA VAL A 20 -4.29 4.66 9.78
C VAL A 20 -5.09 3.59 9.06
N PHE A 21 -4.72 2.32 9.23
CA PHE A 21 -5.44 1.21 8.61
C PHE A 21 -6.88 1.12 9.11
N LYS A 22 -7.11 1.19 10.43
CA LYS A 22 -8.47 1.14 11.02
C LYS A 22 -9.37 2.27 10.54
N ALA A 23 -8.85 3.49 10.41
CA ALA A 23 -9.63 4.61 9.90
C ALA A 23 -10.09 4.36 8.45
N LEU A 24 -9.21 3.81 7.62
CA LEU A 24 -9.55 3.42 6.26
C LEU A 24 -10.49 2.21 6.23
N ASP A 25 -10.26 1.21 7.08
CA ASP A 25 -11.10 0.02 7.15
C ASP A 25 -12.54 0.34 7.59
N ALA A 26 -12.70 1.32 8.49
CA ALA A 26 -14.02 1.82 8.87
C ALA A 26 -14.79 2.45 7.70
N GLU A 27 -14.09 3.05 6.73
CA GLU A 27 -14.70 3.63 5.52
C GLU A 27 -14.94 2.58 4.42
N PHE A 28 -13.95 1.72 4.16
CA PHE A 28 -13.93 0.86 2.97
C PHE A 28 -14.31 -0.60 3.24
N GLY A 29 -14.19 -1.07 4.49
CA GLY A 29 -14.49 -2.45 4.88
C GLY A 29 -13.60 -3.46 4.17
N PHE A 30 -12.28 -3.39 4.38
CA PHE A 30 -11.31 -4.23 3.71
C PHE A 30 -11.53 -5.72 4.01
N LYS A 31 -11.34 -6.55 2.99
CA LYS A 31 -11.40 -8.01 3.09
C LYS A 31 -10.13 -8.70 2.60
N LEU A 32 -9.23 -7.96 1.95
CA LEU A 32 -7.96 -8.46 1.44
C LEU A 32 -6.86 -7.41 1.61
N ASP A 33 -5.69 -7.86 2.08
CA ASP A 33 -4.44 -7.12 2.03
C ASP A 33 -3.57 -7.68 0.90
N ALA A 34 -3.46 -6.93 -0.20
CA ALA A 34 -2.86 -7.42 -1.45
C ALA A 34 -1.32 -7.51 -1.41
N ALA A 35 -0.66 -6.97 -0.38
CA ALA A 35 0.78 -6.90 -0.31
C ALA A 35 1.28 -7.05 1.14
N ALA A 36 1.24 -8.28 1.66
CA ALA A 36 1.60 -8.55 3.04
C ALA A 36 2.26 -9.94 3.22
N ASP A 37 2.69 -10.23 4.43
CA ASP A 37 3.06 -11.55 4.92
C ASP A 37 2.38 -11.81 6.28
N GLU A 38 2.60 -12.99 6.86
CA GLU A 38 2.00 -13.37 8.15
C GLU A 38 2.33 -12.41 9.29
N SER A 39 3.47 -11.72 9.23
CA SER A 39 3.95 -10.84 10.29
C SER A 39 3.42 -9.41 10.18
N ASN A 40 3.04 -8.97 8.98
CA ASN A 40 2.60 -7.59 8.74
C ASN A 40 1.17 -7.43 8.21
N ALA A 41 0.48 -8.52 7.86
CA ALA A 41 -0.90 -8.48 7.37
C ALA A 41 -1.83 -7.66 8.27
N LEU A 42 -2.75 -6.92 7.63
CA LEU A 42 -3.78 -6.13 8.29
C LEU A 42 -5.19 -6.68 8.07
N CYS A 43 -5.35 -7.61 7.10
CA CYS A 43 -6.57 -8.36 6.87
C CYS A 43 -6.38 -9.85 7.19
N LYS A 44 -7.49 -10.56 7.48
CA LYS A 44 -7.47 -12.03 7.66
C LYS A 44 -7.05 -12.75 6.37
N ALA A 45 -7.48 -12.26 5.21
CA ALA A 45 -6.99 -12.72 3.92
C ALA A 45 -5.93 -11.75 3.40
N PHE A 46 -4.81 -12.28 2.94
CA PHE A 46 -3.70 -11.51 2.38
C PHE A 46 -2.95 -12.31 1.32
N LEU A 47 -2.20 -11.60 0.47
CA LEU A 47 -1.35 -12.22 -0.56
C LEU A 47 0.13 -12.08 -0.18
N THR A 48 0.83 -13.20 -0.12
CA THR A 48 2.26 -13.26 0.17
C THR A 48 3.14 -13.08 -1.05
N GLU A 49 4.43 -12.83 -0.81
CA GLU A 49 5.46 -12.79 -1.86
C GLU A 49 5.48 -14.09 -2.69
N GLN A 50 5.23 -15.25 -2.08
CA GLN A 50 5.17 -16.55 -2.76
C GLN A 50 3.96 -16.68 -3.70
N GLN A 51 2.83 -16.06 -3.34
CA GLN A 51 1.64 -16.04 -4.19
C GLN A 51 1.78 -15.10 -5.38
N ASP A 52 2.77 -14.19 -5.34
CA ASP A 52 3.04 -13.19 -6.37
C ASP A 52 1.78 -12.43 -6.77
N ALA A 53 1.40 -11.46 -5.94
CA ALA A 53 0.22 -10.63 -6.17
C ALA A 53 0.24 -9.88 -7.50
N LEU A 54 1.37 -9.78 -8.23
CA LEU A 54 1.39 -9.21 -9.57
C LEU A 54 0.93 -10.22 -10.64
N LYS A 55 1.03 -11.52 -10.37
CA LYS A 55 0.67 -12.61 -11.29
C LYS A 55 -0.62 -13.35 -10.94
N CYS A 56 -1.19 -13.14 -9.76
CA CYS A 56 -2.49 -13.70 -9.39
C CYS A 56 -3.60 -12.64 -9.30
N ASP A 57 -4.82 -13.11 -9.12
CA ASP A 57 -6.00 -12.28 -8.91
C ASP A 57 -6.19 -11.92 -7.44
N TRP A 58 -6.62 -10.69 -7.17
CA TRP A 58 -6.90 -10.16 -5.84
C TRP A 58 -8.32 -10.52 -5.40
N ASN A 59 -8.64 -11.82 -5.42
CA ASN A 59 -9.98 -12.33 -5.15
C ASN A 59 -10.49 -11.87 -3.78
N SER A 60 -11.48 -10.99 -3.78
CA SER A 60 -12.00 -10.35 -2.57
C SER A 60 -13.51 -10.17 -2.65
N ARG A 61 -14.19 -10.31 -1.50
CA ARG A 61 -15.63 -10.02 -1.34
C ARG A 61 -15.89 -8.66 -0.69
N GLY A 62 -14.91 -7.76 -0.76
CA GLY A 62 -14.97 -6.39 -0.24
C GLY A 62 -13.75 -5.61 -0.70
N ALA A 63 -13.58 -4.40 -0.18
CA ALA A 63 -12.47 -3.55 -0.59
C ALA A 63 -11.11 -4.21 -0.35
N ILE A 64 -10.13 -3.80 -1.15
CA ILE A 64 -8.77 -4.34 -1.13
C ILE A 64 -7.83 -3.24 -0.69
N PHE A 65 -7.08 -3.50 0.38
CA PHE A 65 -5.99 -2.64 0.83
C PHE A 65 -4.69 -3.06 0.16
N CYS A 66 -3.83 -2.11 -0.19
CA CYS A 66 -2.53 -2.37 -0.78
C CYS A 66 -1.49 -1.36 -0.27
N ASN A 67 -0.51 -1.84 0.48
CA ASN A 67 0.72 -1.10 0.82
C ASN A 67 1.91 -1.85 0.19
N PRO A 68 2.19 -1.62 -1.11
CA PRO A 68 3.11 -2.47 -1.84
C PRO A 68 4.58 -2.21 -1.48
N PRO A 69 5.50 -3.12 -1.84
CA PRO A 69 6.94 -2.85 -1.89
C PRO A 69 7.27 -1.55 -2.62
N TYR A 70 7.87 -0.57 -1.93
CA TYR A 70 8.21 0.72 -2.53
C TYR A 70 9.42 0.65 -3.46
N SER A 71 10.17 -0.44 -3.47
CA SER A 71 11.27 -0.66 -4.43
C SER A 71 10.80 -0.76 -5.88
N LYS A 72 9.54 -1.19 -6.13
CA LYS A 72 8.96 -1.36 -7.48
C LYS A 72 7.46 -1.07 -7.51
N ILE A 73 7.07 0.20 -7.41
CA ILE A 73 5.67 0.64 -7.31
C ILE A 73 4.88 0.49 -8.63
N MET A 74 5.47 0.83 -9.78
CA MET A 74 4.75 0.93 -11.07
C MET A 74 3.90 -0.32 -11.43
N PRO A 75 4.38 -1.57 -11.29
CA PRO A 75 3.55 -2.75 -11.58
C PRO A 75 2.28 -2.83 -10.75
N TRP A 76 2.32 -2.43 -9.47
CA TRP A 76 1.16 -2.43 -8.58
C TRP A 76 0.12 -1.39 -9.01
N VAL A 77 0.60 -0.18 -9.34
CA VAL A 77 -0.26 0.89 -9.86
C VAL A 77 -0.97 0.46 -11.14
N LYS A 78 -0.30 -0.26 -12.05
CA LYS A 78 -0.92 -0.79 -13.27
C LYS A 78 -1.91 -1.91 -13.01
N LYS A 79 -1.66 -2.73 -11.99
CA LYS A 79 -2.52 -3.86 -11.62
C LYS A 79 -3.78 -3.43 -10.89
N ALA A 80 -3.73 -2.35 -10.11
CA ALA A 80 -4.89 -1.85 -9.37
C ALA A 80 -6.15 -1.64 -10.25
N PRO A 81 -6.14 -0.85 -11.34
CA PRO A 81 -7.35 -0.66 -12.16
C PRO A 81 -7.84 -1.95 -12.83
N GLU A 82 -6.95 -2.91 -13.14
CA GLU A 82 -7.33 -4.23 -13.64
C GLU A 82 -8.12 -5.01 -12.58
N GLN A 83 -7.56 -5.11 -11.37
CA GLN A 83 -8.17 -5.87 -10.28
C GLN A 83 -9.42 -5.19 -9.73
N CYS A 84 -9.49 -3.86 -9.73
CA CYS A 84 -10.67 -3.10 -9.34
C CYS A 84 -11.88 -3.49 -10.20
N ARG A 85 -11.69 -3.51 -11.52
CA ARG A 85 -12.73 -3.93 -12.49
C ARG A 85 -13.04 -5.41 -12.38
N LYS A 86 -12.02 -6.26 -12.34
CA LYS A 86 -12.18 -7.71 -12.35
C LYS A 86 -12.92 -8.23 -11.12
N GLN A 87 -12.63 -7.67 -9.95
CA GLN A 87 -13.24 -8.07 -8.69
C GLN A 87 -14.54 -7.31 -8.40
N ASN A 88 -14.80 -6.22 -9.14
CA ASN A 88 -15.88 -5.28 -8.84
C ASN A 88 -15.79 -4.77 -7.39
N GLN A 89 -14.57 -4.41 -6.95
CA GLN A 89 -14.26 -3.97 -5.59
C GLN A 89 -13.41 -2.71 -5.60
N THR A 90 -13.58 -1.86 -4.57
CA THR A 90 -12.72 -0.70 -4.35
C THR A 90 -11.30 -1.14 -3.99
N ILE A 91 -10.30 -0.44 -4.53
CA ILE A 91 -8.89 -0.62 -4.15
C ILE A 91 -8.38 0.66 -3.52
N VAL A 92 -7.75 0.55 -2.36
CA VAL A 92 -7.08 1.65 -1.66
C VAL A 92 -5.59 1.33 -1.57
N MET A 93 -4.76 2.11 -2.26
CA MET A 93 -3.32 1.95 -2.27
C MET A 93 -2.61 3.09 -1.56
N LEU A 94 -1.78 2.76 -0.57
CA LEU A 94 -0.95 3.71 0.15
C LEU A 94 0.43 3.80 -0.50
N LEU A 95 0.82 4.99 -0.95
CA LEU A 95 2.09 5.25 -1.61
C LEU A 95 2.79 6.50 -1.03
N PRO A 96 4.10 6.70 -1.30
CA PRO A 96 4.75 7.97 -1.04
C PRO A 96 4.09 9.10 -1.84
N SER A 97 4.08 10.32 -1.31
CA SER A 97 3.65 11.50 -2.08
C SER A 97 4.82 12.02 -2.92
N ASP A 98 5.11 11.34 -4.04
CA ASP A 98 6.18 11.71 -4.97
C ASP A 98 5.66 12.04 -6.38
N THR A 99 5.17 13.27 -6.52
CA THR A 99 4.55 13.79 -7.73
C THR A 99 5.50 13.85 -8.94
N SER A 100 6.81 13.69 -8.73
CA SER A 100 7.83 13.74 -9.80
C SER A 100 8.02 12.42 -10.55
N THR A 101 7.40 11.33 -10.08
CA THR A 101 7.66 9.98 -10.59
C THR A 101 6.62 9.52 -11.61
N ALA A 102 7.06 8.71 -12.58
CA ALA A 102 6.18 8.14 -13.60
C ALA A 102 5.01 7.33 -13.02
N TRP A 103 5.22 6.59 -11.92
CA TRP A 103 4.16 5.80 -11.30
C TRP A 103 3.12 6.69 -10.60
N PHE A 104 3.51 7.88 -10.11
CA PHE A 104 2.55 8.82 -9.52
C PHE A 104 1.65 9.40 -10.60
N HIS A 105 2.22 9.77 -11.75
CA HIS A 105 1.44 10.20 -12.91
C HIS A 105 0.46 9.12 -13.38
N GLU A 106 0.90 7.86 -13.45
CA GLU A 106 0.04 6.74 -13.83
C GLU A 106 -1.08 6.49 -12.80
N ALA A 107 -0.77 6.62 -11.51
CA ALA A 107 -1.75 6.48 -10.44
C ALA A 107 -2.82 7.58 -10.51
N ILE A 108 -2.42 8.85 -10.66
CA ILE A 108 -3.34 9.98 -10.87
C ILE A 108 -4.20 9.76 -12.11
N LYS A 109 -3.62 9.28 -13.21
CA LYS A 109 -4.34 9.08 -14.48
C LYS A 109 -5.42 8.00 -14.38
N THR A 110 -5.20 6.97 -13.56
CA THR A 110 -6.05 5.77 -13.56
C THR A 110 -6.95 5.64 -12.33
N SER A 111 -6.61 6.31 -11.23
CA SER A 111 -7.42 6.34 -10.00
C SER A 111 -8.58 7.32 -10.11
N HIS A 112 -9.58 7.15 -9.24
CA HIS A 112 -10.75 8.02 -9.16
C HIS A 112 -10.57 9.09 -8.07
N GLU A 113 -9.81 8.78 -7.03
CA GLU A 113 -9.51 9.71 -5.95
C GLU A 113 -8.03 9.63 -5.57
N ALA A 114 -7.44 10.78 -5.25
CA ALA A 114 -6.14 10.88 -4.59
C ALA A 114 -6.31 11.67 -3.29
N ARG A 115 -5.99 11.07 -2.14
CA ARG A 115 -6.10 11.70 -0.82
C ARG A 115 -4.73 11.86 -0.19
N PHE A 116 -4.28 13.09 -0.05
CA PHE A 116 -2.99 13.39 0.58
C PHE A 116 -3.13 13.34 2.10
N ILE A 117 -2.20 12.66 2.76
CA ILE A 117 -2.11 12.64 4.22
C ILE A 117 -1.25 13.83 4.64
N THR A 118 -1.86 14.75 5.40
CA THR A 118 -1.27 16.02 5.85
C THR A 118 -0.87 15.97 7.32
N GLU A 119 -0.25 17.05 7.82
CA GLU A 119 0.13 17.23 9.23
C GLU A 119 1.18 16.27 9.79
N GLY A 120 1.93 15.60 8.92
CA GLY A 120 3.05 14.78 9.33
C GLY A 120 3.40 13.70 8.33
N ARG A 121 4.36 12.86 8.68
CA ARG A 121 4.70 11.67 7.92
C ARG A 121 4.27 10.45 8.71
N LEU A 122 3.76 9.43 8.02
CA LEU A 122 3.39 8.19 8.68
C LEU A 122 4.63 7.47 9.24
N SER A 123 4.58 7.12 10.51
CA SER A 123 5.59 6.29 11.19
C SER A 123 5.27 4.80 10.96
N PHE A 124 5.63 4.27 9.80
CA PHE A 124 5.45 2.84 9.49
C PHE A 124 6.14 1.94 10.53
N ILE A 125 5.64 0.73 10.71
CA ILE A 125 6.21 -0.25 11.66
C ILE A 125 7.26 -1.10 10.93
N SER A 126 8.47 -1.14 11.49
CA SER A 126 9.57 -1.93 10.94
C SER A 126 9.31 -3.42 11.12
N ALA A 127 9.44 -4.20 10.04
CA ALA A 127 9.40 -5.66 10.11
C ALA A 127 10.59 -6.25 10.90
N GLU A 128 11.69 -5.52 11.04
CA GLU A 128 12.87 -5.98 11.80
C GLU A 128 12.66 -5.84 13.31
N THR A 129 12.16 -4.67 13.75
CA THR A 129 12.14 -4.33 15.18
C THR A 129 10.74 -4.33 15.80
N GLY A 130 9.69 -4.39 14.99
CA GLY A 130 8.29 -4.24 15.42
C GLY A 130 7.96 -2.83 15.95
N LYS A 131 8.88 -1.87 15.83
CA LYS A 131 8.71 -0.50 16.31
C LYS A 131 8.42 0.45 15.16
N GLU A 132 7.76 1.55 15.48
CA GLU A 132 7.66 2.70 14.58
C GLU A 132 9.05 3.12 14.10
N GLY A 133 9.18 3.30 12.79
CA GLY A 133 10.37 3.88 12.20
C GLY A 133 10.56 5.30 12.73
N LYS A 134 11.80 5.66 13.09
CA LYS A 134 12.15 7.08 13.24
C LYS A 134 11.78 7.77 11.94
N ALA A 135 11.06 8.89 11.99
CA ALA A 135 10.53 9.66 10.85
C ALA A 135 11.47 9.65 9.62
N GLY A 136 11.36 8.60 8.80
CA GLY A 136 12.47 8.14 7.96
C GLY A 136 12.12 8.03 6.49
N ASN A 137 10.84 8.08 6.14
CA ASN A 137 10.46 8.42 4.79
C ASN A 137 10.66 9.92 4.61
N GLY A 138 11.49 10.31 3.64
CA GLY A 138 11.72 11.72 3.29
C GLY A 138 10.48 12.42 2.71
N LYS A 139 9.39 11.68 2.50
CA LYS A 139 8.22 12.08 1.71
C LYS A 139 6.95 11.86 2.53
N GLY A 140 5.93 12.69 2.27
CA GLY A 140 4.58 12.46 2.78
C GLY A 140 3.94 11.21 2.18
N SER A 141 2.67 10.96 2.48
CA SER A 141 1.92 9.81 1.96
C SER A 141 0.67 10.26 1.21
N VAL A 142 0.27 9.47 0.23
CA VAL A 142 -0.95 9.65 -0.54
C VAL A 142 -1.67 8.32 -0.67
N LEU A 143 -2.99 8.37 -0.63
CA LEU A 143 -3.86 7.25 -0.97
C LEU A 143 -4.35 7.43 -2.39
N PHE A 144 -4.19 6.43 -3.23
CA PHE A 144 -4.86 6.34 -4.53
C PHE A 144 -5.99 5.33 -4.43
N ILE A 145 -7.18 5.73 -4.90
CA ILE A 145 -8.40 4.95 -4.75
C ILE A 145 -9.00 4.67 -6.13
N TRP A 146 -9.19 3.39 -6.44
CA TRP A 146 -9.94 2.95 -7.61
C TRP A 146 -11.30 2.44 -7.16
N ARG A 147 -12.37 2.89 -7.84
CA ARG A 147 -13.75 2.45 -7.62
C ARG A 147 -14.17 1.55 -8.78
N PRO A 148 -15.00 0.52 -8.53
CA PRO A 148 -15.55 -0.35 -9.57
C PRO A 148 -16.52 0.39 -10.51
#